data_AF-A0A6L7TQ51-F1
#
_entry.id   AF-A0A6L7TQ51-F1
#
_cell.length_a   1.000
_cell.length_b   1.000
_cell.length_c   1.000
_cell.angle_alpha   90.00
_cell.angle_beta   90.00
_cell.angle_gamma   90.00
#
_symmetry.space_group_name_H-M   'P 1'
#
loop_
_entity.id
_entity.type
_entity.pdbx_description
1 polymer ?
#
loop_
_entity_poly.entity_id
_entity_poly.type
_entity_poly.pdbx_seq_one_letter_code
_entity_poly.pdbx_strand_id
1 'polypeptide(L)'
;ILGQPRSTIDLRQTIREGGVLLVSTAQGAVGRDVAALVGASLLNLVDAVIREQGSLPPQERRGALVVVDEMQSMPGVDYESMLSELGKFGASFILATQSLAKLEDLSRTMRDTILANVGCLAVFQVAGSDARQLVWELGKDHVSEDDVVSLDVHHCYVRATVGTERMPPFSMMVRKPEQGSLAVAQRIRDGASAYLTPETEISAQQERGRQRVQEWRREVERVRRSQNPPDQGKGEASKNLGRNEPRSKHFQPPTGGTKPDQSDEVQPDADDEAEAEGDGLSEYRQLLIERQQADAGDEEDRE
;
A
#
# COMPACT_ATOMS: atom_id res chain seq x y z
N ILE A 1 -5.43 11.02 -12.78
CA ILE A 1 -4.80 10.74 -11.47
C ILE A 1 -3.41 11.37 -11.40
N LEU A 2 -2.42 10.93 -12.20
CA LEU A 2 -1.12 11.60 -12.29
C LEU A 2 -1.13 12.68 -13.39
N GLY A 3 -0.57 13.86 -13.07
CA GLY A 3 -0.39 14.96 -14.03
C GLY A 3 -1.64 15.81 -14.34
N GLN A 4 -2.79 15.52 -13.70
CA GLN A 4 -3.99 16.34 -13.79
C GLN A 4 -4.11 17.22 -12.53
N PRO A 5 -4.49 18.51 -12.66
CA PRO A 5 -4.57 19.43 -11.52
C PRO A 5 -5.75 19.12 -10.57
N ARG A 6 -6.76 18.38 -11.04
CA ARG A 6 -7.89 17.91 -10.24
C ARG A 6 -8.10 16.42 -10.51
N SER A 7 -8.29 15.65 -9.44
CA SER A 7 -8.73 14.25 -9.54
C SER A 7 -10.24 14.21 -9.79
N THR A 8 -10.70 13.33 -10.68
CA THR A 8 -12.12 12.99 -10.83
C THR A 8 -12.57 11.94 -9.83
N ILE A 9 -11.63 11.33 -9.10
CA ILE A 9 -11.87 10.33 -8.07
C ILE A 9 -11.77 11.01 -6.71
N ASP A 10 -12.86 10.99 -5.94
CA ASP A 10 -12.92 11.41 -4.54
C ASP A 10 -12.96 10.16 -3.63
N LEU A 11 -11.79 9.80 -3.10
CA LEU A 11 -11.65 8.64 -2.20
C LEU A 11 -12.38 8.85 -0.86
N ARG A 12 -12.46 10.09 -0.37
CA ARG A 12 -13.12 10.40 0.90
C ARG A 12 -14.61 10.15 0.78
N GLN A 13 -15.21 10.65 -0.30
CA GLN A 13 -16.60 10.41 -0.62
C GLN A 13 -16.86 8.91 -0.85
N THR A 14 -15.99 8.25 -1.62
CA THR A 14 -16.12 6.81 -1.92
C THR A 14 -16.17 5.98 -0.64
N ILE A 15 -15.25 6.20 0.30
CA ILE A 15 -15.23 5.47 1.58
C ILE A 15 -16.47 5.80 2.43
N ARG A 16 -16.82 7.10 2.53
CA ARG A 16 -17.97 7.54 3.33
C ARG A 16 -19.27 6.89 2.86
N GLU A 17 -19.47 6.82 1.55
CA GLU A 17 -20.68 6.29 0.92
C GLU A 17 -20.67 4.76 0.77
N GLY A 18 -19.56 4.09 1.08
CA GLY A 18 -19.41 2.65 0.86
C GLY A 18 -19.34 2.27 -0.61
N GLY A 19 -18.79 3.14 -1.44
CA GLY A 19 -18.60 2.92 -2.87
C GLY A 19 -17.52 1.87 -3.17
N VAL A 20 -17.50 1.41 -4.42
CA VAL A 20 -16.52 0.43 -4.92
C VAL A 20 -15.56 1.12 -5.89
N LEU A 21 -14.26 0.99 -5.61
CA LEU A 21 -13.20 1.46 -6.49
C LEU A 21 -12.46 0.26 -7.09
N LEU A 22 -12.55 0.11 -8.42
CA LEU A 22 -11.80 -0.88 -9.18
C LEU A 22 -10.62 -0.22 -9.89
N VAL A 23 -9.43 -0.78 -9.72
CA VAL A 23 -8.19 -0.19 -10.21
C VAL A 23 -7.47 -1.22 -11.05
N SER A 24 -7.28 -0.90 -12.33
CA SER A 24 -6.33 -1.60 -13.18
C SER A 24 -5.09 -0.74 -13.36
N THR A 25 -3.92 -1.25 -12.94
CA THR A 25 -2.64 -0.59 -13.20
C THR A 25 -2.19 -0.74 -14.66
N ALA A 26 -2.92 -1.51 -15.47
CA ALA A 26 -2.67 -1.75 -16.89
C ALA A 26 -1.20 -2.12 -17.20
N GLN A 27 -0.57 -2.90 -16.32
CA GLN A 27 0.87 -3.21 -16.37
C GLN A 27 1.37 -3.68 -17.75
N GLY A 28 0.57 -4.46 -18.47
CA GLY A 28 0.91 -4.90 -19.82
C GLY A 28 0.98 -3.79 -20.87
N ALA A 29 0.28 -2.67 -20.65
CA ALA A 29 0.25 -1.53 -21.56
C ALA A 29 1.24 -0.43 -21.17
N VAL A 30 1.36 -0.11 -19.87
CA VAL A 30 2.20 1.02 -19.39
C VAL A 30 3.58 0.61 -18.91
N GLY A 31 3.84 -0.70 -18.76
CA GLY A 31 5.07 -1.25 -18.22
C GLY A 31 5.06 -1.39 -16.70
N ARG A 32 5.98 -2.19 -16.17
CA ARG A 32 6.06 -2.55 -14.75
C ARG A 32 6.30 -1.34 -13.85
N ASP A 33 7.29 -0.53 -14.13
CA ASP A 33 7.70 0.57 -13.24
C ASP A 33 6.60 1.63 -13.10
N VAL A 34 5.92 1.95 -14.19
CA VAL A 34 4.81 2.90 -14.20
C VAL A 34 3.61 2.34 -13.46
N ALA A 35 3.26 1.07 -13.69
CA ALA A 35 2.17 0.40 -12.99
C ALA A 35 2.43 0.33 -11.47
N ALA A 36 3.66 0.00 -11.06
CA ALA A 36 4.09 -0.04 -9.68
C ALA A 36 3.96 1.34 -9.02
N LEU A 37 4.43 2.40 -9.69
CA LEU A 37 4.33 3.77 -9.19
C LEU A 37 2.87 4.21 -9.02
N VAL A 38 2.02 3.95 -10.02
CA VAL A 38 0.60 4.33 -9.99
C VAL A 38 -0.13 3.58 -8.88
N GLY A 39 0.08 2.25 -8.80
CA GLY A 39 -0.53 1.40 -7.78
C GLY A 39 -0.13 1.82 -6.37
N ALA A 40 1.17 2.01 -6.13
CA ALA A 40 1.68 2.45 -4.83
C ALA A 40 1.16 3.85 -4.45
N SER A 41 1.14 4.79 -5.39
CA SER A 41 0.59 6.13 -5.14
C SER A 41 -0.87 6.07 -4.73
N LEU A 42 -1.67 5.21 -5.38
CA LEU A 42 -3.08 5.08 -5.06
C LEU A 42 -3.30 4.42 -3.70
N LEU A 43 -2.57 3.34 -3.39
CA LEU A 43 -2.65 2.69 -2.08
C LEU A 43 -2.24 3.65 -0.95
N ASN A 44 -1.19 4.45 -1.14
CA ASN A 44 -0.79 5.47 -0.16
C ASN A 44 -1.84 6.58 -0.01
N LEU A 45 -2.56 6.94 -1.07
CA LEU A 45 -3.71 7.86 -0.96
C LEU A 45 -4.88 7.23 -0.19
N VAL A 46 -5.15 5.95 -0.41
CA VAL A 46 -6.17 5.19 0.34
C VAL A 46 -5.78 5.12 1.82
N ASP A 47 -4.53 4.80 2.14
CA ASP A 47 -3.98 4.84 3.51
C ASP A 47 -4.24 6.19 4.18
N ALA A 48 -3.83 7.29 3.52
CA ALA A 48 -4.02 8.64 4.05
C ALA A 48 -5.51 8.95 4.34
N VAL A 49 -6.40 8.63 3.41
CA VAL A 49 -7.84 8.88 3.58
C VAL A 49 -8.46 8.02 4.67
N ILE A 50 -8.02 6.77 4.82
CA ILE A 50 -8.47 5.91 5.91
C ILE A 50 -8.02 6.48 7.26
N ARG A 51 -6.78 6.95 7.38
CA ARG A 51 -6.26 7.52 8.65
C ARG A 51 -7.00 8.78 9.07
N GLU A 52 -7.55 9.55 8.13
CA GLU A 52 -8.37 10.72 8.45
C GLU A 52 -9.63 10.37 9.26
N GLN A 53 -10.14 9.13 9.14
CA GLN A 53 -11.22 8.63 9.98
C GLN A 53 -10.86 8.57 11.47
N GLY A 54 -9.58 8.67 11.84
CA GLY A 54 -9.13 8.78 13.23
C GLY A 54 -9.71 9.99 13.96
N SER A 55 -10.11 11.03 13.23
CA SER A 55 -10.81 12.20 13.78
C SER A 55 -12.28 11.94 14.12
N LEU A 56 -12.85 10.84 13.62
CA LEU A 56 -14.24 10.47 13.84
C LEU A 56 -14.38 9.55 15.08
N PRO A 57 -15.52 9.64 15.81
CA PRO A 57 -15.90 8.65 16.81
C PRO A 57 -15.90 7.23 16.22
N PRO A 58 -15.51 6.18 16.97
CA PRO A 58 -15.45 4.81 16.45
C PRO A 58 -16.71 4.33 15.74
N GLN A 59 -17.89 4.77 16.18
CA GLN A 59 -19.20 4.39 15.62
C GLN A 59 -19.49 5.04 14.27
N GLU A 60 -18.82 6.15 13.94
CA GLU A 60 -18.97 6.86 12.68
C GLU A 60 -17.93 6.44 11.63
N ARG A 61 -16.92 5.67 12.04
CA ARG A 61 -15.90 5.14 11.13
C ARG A 61 -16.52 4.12 10.18
N ARG A 62 -16.26 4.30 8.89
CA ARG A 62 -16.72 3.43 7.82
C ARG A 62 -15.67 2.37 7.52
N GLY A 63 -16.11 1.12 7.46
CA GLY A 63 -15.26 0.00 7.08
C GLY A 63 -14.79 0.11 5.63
N ALA A 64 -13.52 -0.20 5.37
CA ALA A 64 -12.94 -0.21 4.03
C ALA A 64 -12.17 -1.52 3.80
N LEU A 65 -12.61 -2.33 2.83
CA LEU A 65 -11.88 -3.53 2.41
C LEU A 65 -10.96 -3.19 1.24
N VAL A 66 -9.65 -3.37 1.43
CA VAL A 66 -8.63 -3.16 0.41
C VAL A 66 -8.12 -4.52 -0.07
N VAL A 67 -8.30 -4.82 -1.35
CA VAL A 67 -7.85 -6.07 -1.96
C VAL A 67 -6.71 -5.78 -2.92
N VAL A 68 -5.57 -6.45 -2.73
CA VAL A 68 -4.38 -6.32 -3.56
C VAL A 68 -3.96 -7.70 -4.06
N ASP A 69 -4.14 -7.94 -5.36
CA ASP A 69 -3.94 -9.26 -5.99
C ASP A 69 -2.46 -9.65 -6.12
N GLU A 70 -1.57 -8.67 -6.30
CA GLU A 70 -0.12 -8.91 -6.45
C GLU A 70 0.64 -7.85 -5.63
N MET A 71 0.72 -8.03 -4.31
CA MET A 71 1.25 -6.98 -3.42
C MET A 71 2.71 -6.61 -3.72
N GLN A 72 3.53 -7.58 -4.11
CA GLN A 72 4.92 -7.42 -4.53
C GLN A 72 5.11 -6.57 -5.78
N SER A 73 4.05 -6.35 -6.57
CA SER A 73 4.12 -5.46 -7.73
C SER A 73 4.18 -3.98 -7.34
N MET A 74 3.97 -3.63 -6.07
CA MET A 74 3.89 -2.26 -5.58
C MET A 74 4.85 -2.02 -4.40
N PRO A 75 6.18 -1.97 -4.65
CA PRO A 75 7.19 -1.84 -3.60
C PRO A 75 7.21 -0.48 -2.88
N GLY A 76 6.52 0.54 -3.40
CA GLY A 76 6.45 1.88 -2.79
C GLY A 76 5.39 2.03 -1.69
N VAL A 77 4.81 0.93 -1.21
CA VAL A 77 3.75 0.91 -0.20
C VAL A 77 4.31 0.43 1.13
N ASP A 78 3.98 1.13 2.21
CA ASP A 78 4.30 0.71 3.58
C ASP A 78 3.27 -0.28 4.11
N TYR A 79 3.35 -1.52 3.61
CA TYR A 79 2.43 -2.59 4.03
C TYR A 79 2.53 -2.90 5.53
N GLU A 80 3.70 -2.74 6.15
CA GLU A 80 3.92 -3.04 7.56
C GLU A 80 3.11 -2.09 8.45
N SER A 81 3.19 -0.77 8.20
CA SER A 81 2.34 0.20 8.89
C SER A 81 0.87 0.01 8.58
N MET A 82 0.52 -0.23 7.31
CA MET A 82 -0.88 -0.40 6.89
C MET A 82 -1.56 -1.56 7.63
N LEU A 83 -0.92 -2.73 7.70
CA LEU A 83 -1.46 -3.91 8.36
C LEU A 83 -1.52 -3.75 9.89
N SER A 84 -0.54 -3.07 10.49
CA SER A 84 -0.46 -2.93 11.95
C SER A 84 -1.41 -1.86 12.50
N GLU A 85 -1.75 -0.84 11.71
CA GLU A 85 -2.42 0.35 12.22
C GLU A 85 -3.82 0.58 11.64
N LEU A 86 -4.03 0.32 10.33
CA LEU A 86 -5.25 0.74 9.67
C LEU A 86 -6.51 0.00 10.12
N GLY A 87 -6.36 -1.17 10.75
CA GLY A 87 -7.47 -1.86 11.41
C GLY A 87 -8.19 -0.99 12.45
N LYS A 88 -7.44 -0.12 13.16
CA LYS A 88 -7.99 0.84 14.15
C LYS A 88 -8.90 1.89 13.51
N PHE A 89 -8.73 2.14 12.22
CA PHE A 89 -9.48 3.10 11.42
C PHE A 89 -10.56 2.44 10.54
N GLY A 90 -10.84 1.14 10.75
CA GLY A 90 -11.88 0.41 10.04
C GLY A 90 -11.41 -0.24 8.73
N ALA A 91 -10.11 -0.28 8.45
CA ALA A 91 -9.63 -0.98 7.26
C ALA A 91 -9.52 -2.49 7.47
N SER A 92 -9.70 -3.25 6.40
CA SER A 92 -9.38 -4.67 6.31
C SER A 92 -8.64 -4.92 5.00
N PHE A 93 -7.72 -5.88 5.02
CA PHE A 93 -6.86 -6.17 3.86
C PHE A 93 -7.02 -7.61 3.42
N ILE A 94 -7.08 -7.80 2.11
CA ILE A 94 -6.82 -9.09 1.46
C ILE A 94 -5.62 -8.88 0.56
N LEU A 95 -4.50 -9.49 0.92
CA LEU A 95 -3.26 -9.42 0.17
C LEU A 95 -2.96 -10.78 -0.43
N ALA A 96 -2.73 -10.83 -1.73
CA ALA A 96 -2.25 -12.01 -2.41
C ALA A 96 -0.80 -11.82 -2.87
N THR A 97 -0.03 -12.91 -2.73
CA THR A 97 1.34 -13.04 -3.19
C THR A 97 1.55 -14.43 -3.78
N GLN A 98 2.46 -14.52 -4.74
CA GLN A 98 2.80 -15.80 -5.39
C GLN A 98 3.97 -16.50 -4.70
N SER A 99 4.75 -15.78 -3.88
CA SER A 99 5.89 -16.38 -3.18
C SER A 99 6.29 -15.55 -1.97
N LEU A 100 6.72 -16.24 -0.92
CA LEU A 100 7.31 -15.61 0.27
C LEU A 100 8.64 -14.92 -0.04
N ALA A 101 9.44 -15.45 -0.97
CA ALA A 101 10.70 -14.83 -1.36
C ALA A 101 10.51 -13.43 -1.96
N LYS A 102 9.43 -13.22 -2.73
CA LYS A 102 9.10 -11.89 -3.27
C LYS A 102 8.72 -10.88 -2.20
N LEU A 103 8.28 -11.33 -1.02
CA LEU A 103 8.04 -10.45 0.12
C LEU A 103 9.37 -10.00 0.74
N GLU A 104 10.35 -10.90 0.83
CA GLU A 104 11.70 -10.57 1.32
C GLU A 104 12.41 -9.55 0.41
N ASP A 105 12.11 -9.55 -0.89
CA ASP A 105 12.57 -8.54 -1.85
C ASP A 105 12.02 -7.13 -1.55
N LEU A 106 10.82 -7.02 -0.96
CA LEU A 106 10.26 -5.74 -0.52
C LEU A 106 10.95 -5.25 0.75
N SER A 107 11.07 -6.13 1.73
CA SER A 107 11.82 -5.92 2.97
C SER A 107 12.14 -7.27 3.59
N ARG A 108 13.33 -7.39 4.19
CA ARG A 108 13.77 -8.62 4.89
C ARG A 108 12.82 -9.05 6.01
N THR A 109 12.07 -8.11 6.58
CA THR A 109 11.10 -8.36 7.67
C THR A 109 9.68 -8.57 7.19
N MET A 110 9.38 -8.26 5.91
CA MET A 110 8.02 -8.18 5.38
C MET A 110 7.22 -9.47 5.61
N ARG A 111 7.83 -10.62 5.33
CA ARG A 111 7.21 -11.93 5.52
C ARG A 111 6.75 -12.11 6.97
N ASP A 112 7.66 -11.91 7.91
CA ASP A 112 7.40 -12.16 9.33
C ASP A 112 6.39 -11.16 9.87
N THR A 113 6.49 -9.88 9.46
CA THR A 113 5.53 -8.84 9.80
C THR A 113 4.11 -9.17 9.31
N ILE A 114 3.96 -9.63 8.06
CA ILE A 114 2.66 -10.02 7.51
C ILE A 114 2.11 -11.22 8.29
N LEU A 115 2.88 -12.30 8.43
CA LEU A 115 2.42 -13.53 9.08
C LEU A 115 2.00 -13.30 10.55
N ALA A 116 2.66 -12.37 11.24
CA ALA A 116 2.30 -11.97 12.61
C ALA A 116 1.00 -11.15 12.70
N ASN A 117 0.68 -10.36 11.67
CA ASN A 117 -0.46 -9.43 11.69
C ASN A 117 -1.70 -9.94 10.93
N VAL A 118 -1.62 -11.06 10.22
CA VAL A 118 -2.79 -11.62 9.52
C VAL A 118 -3.65 -12.51 10.42
N GLY A 119 -4.91 -12.13 10.55
CA GLY A 119 -5.94 -12.94 11.23
C GLY A 119 -6.39 -14.16 10.41
N CYS A 120 -6.20 -14.14 9.09
CA CYS A 120 -6.53 -15.26 8.20
C CYS A 120 -5.40 -15.45 7.17
N LEU A 121 -4.94 -16.69 7.04
CA LEU A 121 -3.94 -17.12 6.08
C LEU A 121 -4.53 -18.27 5.26
N ALA A 122 -4.66 -18.08 3.96
CA ALA A 122 -5.05 -19.12 3.01
C ALA A 122 -3.86 -19.47 2.12
N VAL A 123 -3.45 -20.75 2.14
CA VAL A 123 -2.29 -21.26 1.40
C VAL A 123 -2.79 -22.24 0.34
N PHE A 124 -2.66 -21.81 -0.92
CA PHE A 124 -2.85 -22.67 -2.09
C PHE A 124 -1.57 -23.45 -2.39
N GLN A 125 -1.56 -24.20 -3.49
CA GLN A 125 -0.36 -24.86 -3.98
C GLN A 125 0.81 -23.87 -4.13
N VAL A 126 1.93 -24.18 -3.46
CA VAL A 126 3.17 -23.39 -3.53
C VAL A 126 4.38 -24.29 -3.77
N ALA A 127 5.54 -23.67 -4.05
CA ALA A 127 6.80 -24.39 -4.16
C ALA A 127 7.27 -24.91 -2.78
N GLY A 128 8.09 -25.96 -2.77
CA GLY A 128 8.58 -26.59 -1.54
C GLY A 128 9.33 -25.64 -0.59
N SER A 129 10.04 -24.64 -1.13
CA SER A 129 10.71 -23.62 -0.30
C SER A 129 9.75 -22.80 0.56
N ASP A 130 8.57 -22.51 0.01
CA ASP A 130 7.55 -21.70 0.67
C ASP A 130 6.71 -22.60 1.57
N ALA A 131 6.39 -23.83 1.12
CA ALA A 131 5.71 -24.84 1.93
C ALA A 131 6.45 -25.11 3.24
N ARG A 132 7.78 -25.26 3.20
CA ARG A 132 8.63 -25.47 4.39
C ARG A 132 8.49 -24.40 5.46
N GLN A 133 8.19 -23.17 5.06
CA GLN A 133 7.97 -22.06 5.97
C GLN A 133 6.52 -22.03 6.46
N LEU A 134 5.57 -22.21 5.53
CA LEU A 134 4.13 -22.11 5.80
C LEU A 134 3.59 -23.24 6.68
N VAL A 135 4.18 -24.44 6.65
CA VAL A 135 3.74 -25.55 7.53
C VAL A 135 3.84 -25.20 9.02
N TRP A 136 4.74 -24.31 9.42
CA TRP A 136 4.82 -23.83 10.81
C TRP A 136 3.61 -22.98 11.20
N GLU A 137 3.07 -22.23 10.25
CA GLU A 137 1.83 -21.46 10.43
C GLU A 137 0.58 -22.35 10.32
N LEU A 138 0.65 -23.48 9.63
CA LEU A 138 -0.47 -24.39 9.38
C LEU A 138 -0.53 -25.59 10.33
N GLY A 139 0.25 -25.59 11.41
CA GLY A 139 0.30 -26.72 12.35
C GLY A 139 1.06 -27.90 11.75
N LYS A 140 2.39 -27.81 11.78
CA LYS A 140 3.33 -28.78 11.18
C LYS A 140 3.11 -30.25 11.60
N ASP A 141 2.50 -30.50 12.74
CA ASP A 141 2.17 -31.85 13.22
C ASP A 141 1.00 -32.49 12.44
N HIS A 142 0.23 -31.69 11.70
CA HIS A 142 -0.95 -32.10 10.95
C HIS A 142 -0.84 -31.87 9.44
N VAL A 143 -0.04 -30.88 9.02
CA VAL A 143 0.15 -30.51 7.62
C VAL A 143 1.64 -30.61 7.26
N SER A 144 1.95 -31.47 6.29
CA SER A 144 3.32 -31.65 5.79
C SER A 144 3.63 -30.74 4.59
N GLU A 145 4.91 -30.63 4.25
CA GLU A 145 5.35 -29.89 3.06
C GLU A 145 4.77 -30.50 1.78
N ASP A 146 4.72 -31.84 1.71
CA ASP A 146 4.18 -32.57 0.56
C ASP A 146 2.68 -32.33 0.37
N ASP A 147 1.92 -32.23 1.47
CA ASP A 147 0.48 -31.92 1.41
C ASP A 147 0.22 -30.56 0.75
N VAL A 148 1.02 -29.55 1.10
CA VAL A 148 0.89 -28.19 0.56
C VAL A 148 1.33 -28.12 -0.91
N VAL A 149 2.43 -28.79 -1.28
CA VAL A 149 2.96 -28.79 -2.65
C VAL A 149 2.07 -29.59 -3.61
N SER A 150 1.33 -30.59 -3.11
CA SER A 150 0.45 -31.45 -3.90
C SER A 150 -1.00 -30.99 -3.98
N LEU A 151 -1.35 -29.83 -3.39
CA LEU A 151 -2.71 -29.28 -3.46
C LEU A 151 -3.20 -29.15 -4.91
N ASP A 152 -4.43 -29.61 -5.13
CA ASP A 152 -5.15 -29.42 -6.38
C ASP A 152 -5.56 -27.95 -6.58
N VAL A 153 -5.84 -27.59 -7.84
CA VAL A 153 -6.37 -26.25 -8.17
C VAL A 153 -7.67 -26.02 -7.40
N HIS A 154 -7.78 -24.83 -6.78
CA HIS A 154 -8.87 -24.42 -5.89
C HIS A 154 -8.89 -25.10 -4.51
N HIS A 155 -7.90 -25.93 -4.16
CA HIS A 155 -7.73 -26.39 -2.79
C HIS A 155 -6.74 -25.50 -2.04
N CYS A 156 -7.04 -25.23 -0.76
CA CYS A 156 -6.14 -24.53 0.12
C CYS A 156 -6.23 -25.02 1.56
N TYR A 157 -5.16 -24.79 2.31
CA TYR A 157 -5.18 -24.83 3.77
C TYR A 157 -5.45 -23.44 4.32
N VAL A 158 -6.21 -23.36 5.40
CA VAL A 158 -6.60 -22.12 6.05
C VAL A 158 -6.22 -22.17 7.53
N ARG A 159 -5.51 -21.14 7.98
CA ARG A 159 -5.45 -20.76 9.39
C ARG A 159 -6.27 -19.49 9.58
N ALA A 160 -7.20 -19.49 10.52
CA ALA A 160 -8.01 -18.32 10.84
C ALA A 160 -8.09 -18.07 12.35
N THR A 161 -8.20 -16.81 12.73
CA THR A 161 -8.54 -16.36 14.08
C THR A 161 -9.95 -15.80 14.06
N VAL A 162 -10.82 -16.31 14.92
CA VAL A 162 -12.21 -15.85 15.07
C VAL A 162 -12.33 -15.19 16.43
N GLY A 163 -12.62 -13.88 16.45
CA GLY A 163 -12.54 -13.08 17.66
C GLY A 163 -11.11 -13.07 18.21
N THR A 164 -10.92 -13.66 19.39
CA THR A 164 -9.60 -13.80 20.04
C THR A 164 -9.04 -15.22 19.98
N GLU A 165 -9.76 -16.16 19.35
CA GLU A 165 -9.40 -17.57 19.34
C GLU A 165 -8.80 -17.97 17.99
N ARG A 166 -7.63 -18.63 18.04
CA ARG A 166 -7.00 -19.23 16.86
C ARG A 166 -7.63 -20.60 16.60
N MET A 167 -8.27 -20.75 15.45
CA MET A 167 -8.89 -22.00 15.04
C MET A 167 -7.84 -23.03 14.61
N PRO A 168 -8.09 -24.34 14.81
CA PRO A 168 -7.30 -25.39 14.18
C PRO A 168 -7.25 -25.20 12.65
N PRO A 169 -6.08 -25.37 12.01
CA PRO A 169 -5.98 -25.32 10.56
C PRO A 169 -6.86 -26.37 9.89
N PHE A 170 -7.49 -26.01 8.79
CA PHE A 170 -8.35 -26.90 8.01
C PHE A 170 -8.09 -26.72 6.51
N SER A 171 -8.42 -27.73 5.70
CA SER A 171 -8.42 -27.60 4.25
C SER A 171 -9.82 -27.27 3.74
N MET A 172 -9.89 -26.53 2.62
CA MET A 172 -11.14 -26.26 1.94
C MET A 172 -10.95 -26.22 0.42
N MET A 173 -12.05 -26.43 -0.30
CA MET A 173 -12.14 -26.22 -1.75
C MET A 173 -12.89 -24.92 -2.01
N VAL A 174 -12.25 -23.96 -2.69
CA VAL A 174 -12.91 -22.71 -3.09
C VAL A 174 -13.72 -22.91 -4.36
N ARG A 175 -14.82 -22.15 -4.47
CA ARG A 175 -15.64 -22.16 -5.67
C ARG A 175 -14.86 -21.59 -6.85
N LYS A 176 -15.01 -22.21 -8.02
CA LYS A 176 -14.48 -21.67 -9.27
C LYS A 176 -15.13 -20.30 -9.54
N PRO A 177 -14.37 -19.28 -10.01
CA PRO A 177 -14.95 -18.01 -10.41
C PRO A 177 -16.02 -18.20 -11.49
N GLU A 178 -17.14 -17.50 -11.36
CA GLU A 178 -18.15 -17.46 -12.40
C GLU A 178 -17.59 -16.81 -13.67
N GLN A 179 -18.08 -17.22 -14.84
CA GLN A 179 -17.70 -16.57 -16.09
C GLN A 179 -18.23 -15.14 -16.11
N GLY A 180 -17.34 -14.18 -16.34
CA GLY A 180 -17.71 -12.77 -16.43
C GLY A 180 -18.67 -12.49 -17.59
N SER A 181 -19.59 -11.54 -17.38
CA SER A 181 -20.53 -11.09 -18.41
C SER A 181 -20.03 -9.81 -19.09
N LEU A 182 -19.89 -9.85 -20.41
CA LEU A 182 -19.55 -8.66 -21.21
C LEU A 182 -20.57 -7.53 -21.04
N ALA A 183 -21.85 -7.87 -20.86
CA ALA A 183 -22.90 -6.89 -20.62
C ALA A 183 -22.74 -6.21 -19.25
N VAL A 184 -22.35 -6.95 -18.22
CA VAL A 184 -22.02 -6.38 -16.91
C VAL A 184 -20.79 -5.47 -17.02
N ALA A 185 -19.73 -5.95 -17.67
CA ALA A 185 -18.52 -5.15 -17.89
C ALA A 185 -18.83 -3.85 -18.64
N GLN A 186 -19.70 -3.90 -19.66
CA GLN A 186 -20.11 -2.70 -20.38
C GLN A 186 -20.89 -1.74 -19.49
N ARG A 187 -21.87 -2.22 -18.71
CA ARG A 187 -22.60 -1.37 -17.76
C ARG A 187 -21.68 -0.71 -16.74
N ILE A 188 -20.67 -1.42 -16.23
CA ILE A 188 -19.67 -0.85 -15.33
C ILE A 188 -18.88 0.26 -16.04
N ARG A 189 -18.45 0.03 -17.28
CA ARG A 189 -17.72 1.05 -18.07
C ARG A 189 -18.58 2.28 -18.37
N ASP A 190 -19.86 2.08 -18.71
CA ASP A 190 -20.80 3.17 -18.95
C ASP A 190 -21.07 3.96 -17.66
N GLY A 191 -21.24 3.29 -16.52
CA GLY A 191 -21.36 3.96 -15.22
C GLY A 191 -20.08 4.73 -14.84
N ALA A 192 -18.92 4.17 -15.15
CA ALA A 192 -17.63 4.81 -14.90
C ALA A 192 -17.40 6.05 -15.77
N SER A 193 -18.09 6.20 -16.91
CA SER A 193 -17.87 7.32 -17.84
C SER A 193 -18.15 8.69 -17.20
N ALA A 194 -19.00 8.75 -16.17
CA ALA A 194 -19.25 9.95 -15.40
C ALA A 194 -18.01 10.47 -14.65
N TYR A 195 -17.02 9.60 -14.41
CA TYR A 195 -15.77 9.91 -13.72
C TYR A 195 -14.57 10.03 -14.67
N LEU A 196 -14.81 9.90 -15.98
CA LEU A 196 -13.77 10.01 -17.00
C LEU A 196 -13.70 11.44 -17.54
N THR A 197 -12.47 11.95 -17.65
CA THR A 197 -12.19 13.17 -18.41
C THR A 197 -11.94 12.79 -19.87
N PRO A 198 -12.63 13.39 -20.85
CA PRO A 198 -12.37 13.14 -22.27
C PRO A 198 -10.91 13.39 -22.64
N GLU A 199 -10.36 12.57 -23.54
CA GLU A 199 -8.96 12.67 -23.97
C GLU A 199 -8.63 14.08 -24.52
N THR A 200 -9.55 14.66 -25.29
CA THR A 200 -9.41 16.01 -25.84
C THR A 200 -9.20 17.07 -24.76
N GLU A 201 -9.91 16.94 -23.64
CA GLU A 201 -9.77 17.83 -22.50
C GLU A 201 -8.45 17.58 -21.75
N ILE A 202 -8.06 16.31 -21.57
CA ILE A 202 -6.76 15.96 -20.98
C ILE A 202 -5.61 16.55 -21.81
N SER A 203 -5.63 16.38 -23.13
CA SER A 203 -4.60 16.93 -24.03
C SER A 203 -4.55 18.46 -23.94
N ALA A 204 -5.71 19.13 -23.91
CA ALA A 204 -5.77 20.58 -23.76
C ALA A 204 -5.23 21.05 -22.39
N GLN A 205 -5.54 20.34 -21.30
CA GLN A 205 -5.01 20.62 -19.96
C GLN A 205 -3.49 20.45 -19.91
N GLN A 206 -2.95 19.37 -20.50
CA GLN A 206 -1.52 19.13 -20.57
C GLN A 206 -0.79 20.22 -21.35
N GLU A 207 -1.33 20.66 -22.47
CA GLU A 207 -0.72 21.71 -23.29
C GLU A 207 -0.70 23.05 -22.56
N ARG A 208 -1.80 23.44 -21.90
CA ARG A 208 -1.84 24.62 -21.02
C ARG A 208 -0.81 24.50 -19.88
N GLY A 209 -0.65 23.30 -19.31
CA GLY A 209 0.35 23.03 -18.28
C GLY A 209 1.79 23.25 -18.79
N ARG A 210 2.12 22.73 -19.98
CA ARG A 210 3.44 22.93 -20.61
C ARG A 210 3.72 24.39 -20.90
N GLN A 211 2.72 25.13 -21.40
CA GLN A 211 2.86 26.56 -21.69
C GLN A 211 3.16 27.37 -20.43
N ARG A 212 2.42 27.13 -19.33
CA ARG A 212 2.71 27.77 -18.03
C ARG A 212 4.12 27.50 -17.52
N VAL A 213 4.62 26.27 -17.66
CA VAL A 213 5.99 25.91 -17.25
C VAL A 213 7.02 26.65 -18.12
N GLN A 214 6.78 26.76 -19.43
CA GLN A 214 7.66 27.50 -20.33
C GLN A 214 7.67 29.00 -20.03
N GLU A 215 6.51 29.60 -19.78
CA GLU A 215 6.39 31.00 -19.38
C GLU A 215 7.12 31.27 -18.06
N TRP A 216 6.91 30.43 -17.05
CA TRP A 216 7.61 30.53 -15.78
C TRP A 216 9.13 30.40 -15.94
N ARG A 217 9.61 29.45 -16.76
CA ARG A 217 11.06 29.32 -17.06
C ARG A 217 11.63 30.58 -17.71
N ARG A 218 10.91 31.15 -18.69
CA ARG A 218 11.32 32.41 -19.35
C ARG A 218 11.35 33.59 -18.37
N GLU A 219 10.39 33.66 -17.45
CA GLU A 219 10.35 34.68 -16.41
C GLU A 219 11.55 34.54 -15.46
N VAL A 220 11.81 33.33 -14.97
CA VAL A 220 12.96 33.02 -14.10
C VAL A 220 14.29 33.36 -14.80
N GLU A 221 14.44 32.99 -16.08
CA GLU A 221 15.64 33.36 -16.85
C GLU A 221 15.80 34.86 -17.04
N ARG A 222 14.69 35.60 -17.23
CA ARG A 222 14.70 37.05 -17.35
C ARG A 222 15.16 37.71 -16.05
N VAL A 223 14.60 37.29 -14.91
CA VAL A 223 14.98 37.76 -13.58
C VAL A 223 16.45 37.44 -13.29
N ARG A 224 16.91 36.22 -13.65
CA ARG A 224 18.30 35.80 -13.48
C ARG A 224 19.26 36.63 -14.35
N ARG A 225 18.89 36.95 -15.60
CA ARG A 225 19.69 37.85 -16.48
C ARG A 225 19.68 39.30 -16.02
N SER A 226 18.60 39.79 -15.43
CA SER A 226 18.59 41.15 -14.86
C SER A 226 19.42 41.27 -13.59
N GLN A 227 19.56 40.19 -12.81
CA GLN A 227 20.40 40.15 -11.61
C GLN A 227 21.88 39.87 -11.91
N ASN A 228 22.18 39.13 -12.99
CA ASN A 228 23.53 38.90 -13.50
C ASN A 228 23.57 39.18 -15.02
N PRO A 229 23.80 40.44 -15.43
CA PRO A 229 23.95 40.77 -16.83
C PRO A 229 25.24 40.14 -17.39
N PRO A 230 25.21 39.54 -18.60
CA PRO A 230 26.42 39.07 -19.25
C PRO A 230 27.32 40.27 -19.58
N ASP A 231 28.59 40.18 -19.17
CA ASP A 231 29.63 41.20 -19.39
C ASP A 231 29.80 41.46 -20.90
N GLN A 232 29.36 42.62 -21.37
CA GLN A 232 29.47 43.02 -22.77
C GLN A 232 30.84 43.66 -23.02
N GLY A 233 31.81 42.82 -23.38
CA GLY A 233 32.89 43.13 -24.32
C GLY A 233 33.88 44.25 -23.97
N LYS A 234 35.11 43.86 -23.58
CA LYS A 234 36.31 44.54 -24.09
C LYS A 234 36.92 43.69 -25.20
N GLY A 235 36.85 44.22 -26.42
CA GLY A 235 37.57 43.71 -27.58
C GLY A 235 39.08 44.05 -27.52
N GLU A 236 39.86 43.02 -27.87
CA GLU A 236 41.18 43.01 -28.52
C GLU A 236 42.46 43.52 -27.83
N ALA A 237 43.41 42.58 -27.83
CA ALA A 237 44.87 42.68 -27.91
C ALA A 237 45.68 43.04 -26.65
N SER A 238 46.24 42.01 -25.99
CA SER A 238 47.69 41.81 -26.06
C SER A 238 48.08 40.37 -25.78
N LYS A 239 49.00 39.85 -26.61
CA LYS A 239 49.70 38.58 -26.47
C LYS A 239 50.42 38.53 -25.12
N ASN A 240 50.33 37.41 -24.42
CA ASN A 240 51.53 36.77 -23.89
C ASN A 240 51.30 35.28 -23.67
N LEU A 241 52.11 34.47 -24.37
CA LEU A 241 52.29 33.07 -24.08
C LEU A 241 52.85 32.93 -22.67
N GLY A 242 52.14 32.19 -21.82
CA GLY A 242 52.57 31.84 -20.49
C GLY A 242 51.93 30.51 -20.10
N ARG A 243 52.49 29.44 -20.63
CA ARG A 243 52.26 28.04 -20.23
C ARG A 243 52.26 27.94 -18.70
N ASN A 244 51.15 27.53 -18.10
CA ASN A 244 51.13 26.87 -16.80
C ASN A 244 49.79 26.15 -16.58
N GLU A 245 49.87 24.82 -16.49
CA GLU A 245 48.82 23.97 -15.93
C GLU A 245 48.50 24.38 -14.48
N PRO A 246 47.28 24.10 -14.00
CA PRO A 246 47.13 23.75 -12.60
C PRO A 246 46.39 22.42 -12.41
N ARG A 247 47.19 21.42 -12.04
CA ARG A 247 47.02 20.52 -10.89
C ARG A 247 45.59 20.33 -10.34
N SER A 248 45.13 19.09 -10.47
CA SER A 248 44.33 18.33 -9.51
C SER A 248 44.36 18.88 -8.08
N LYS A 249 43.17 19.07 -7.49
CA LYS A 249 42.90 18.68 -6.10
C LYS A 249 41.52 18.06 -5.98
N HIS A 250 41.52 16.74 -5.80
CA HIS A 250 40.46 15.99 -5.13
C HIS A 250 40.05 16.70 -3.83
N PHE A 251 38.74 16.86 -3.66
CA PHE A 251 38.12 17.17 -2.38
C PHE A 251 37.82 15.83 -1.69
N GLN A 252 38.57 15.50 -0.64
CA GLN A 252 38.26 14.42 0.30
C GLN A 252 37.70 15.05 1.59
N PRO A 253 36.57 14.57 2.12
CA PRO A 253 36.10 14.98 3.44
C PRO A 253 37.03 14.40 4.54
N PRO A 254 37.26 15.13 5.64
CA PRO A 254 38.17 14.66 6.69
C PRO A 254 37.55 13.51 7.50
N THR A 255 38.29 12.41 7.59
CA THR A 255 38.13 11.30 8.54
C THR A 255 39.03 11.49 9.76
N GLY A 256 38.53 11.07 10.93
CA GLY A 256 39.26 10.87 12.19
C GLY A 256 38.99 11.98 13.22
N GLY A 257 38.47 11.74 14.42
CA GLY A 257 38.39 10.54 15.24
C GLY A 257 39.37 10.62 16.41
N THR A 258 38.90 10.99 17.60
CA THR A 258 39.47 10.59 18.91
C THR A 258 38.46 10.83 20.05
N LYS A 259 38.27 9.79 20.88
CA LYS A 259 37.55 9.76 22.18
C LYS A 259 38.29 10.58 23.26
N PRO A 260 37.66 10.94 24.40
CA PRO A 260 37.51 10.07 25.60
C PRO A 260 36.07 10.07 26.17
N ASP A 261 35.45 8.94 26.50
CA ASP A 261 35.46 8.14 27.76
C ASP A 261 34.66 8.72 28.94
N GLN A 262 33.63 7.94 29.36
CA GLN A 262 32.88 7.78 30.65
C GLN A 262 32.69 9.04 31.54
N SER A 263 31.51 9.40 32.04
CA SER A 263 30.42 8.63 32.65
C SER A 263 29.11 9.45 32.67
N ASP A 264 27.96 8.77 32.72
CA ASP A 264 26.84 9.05 33.65
C ASP A 264 25.57 8.39 33.11
N GLU A 265 25.20 7.30 33.79
CA GLU A 265 23.91 6.62 33.70
C GLU A 265 22.79 7.55 34.17
N VAL A 266 21.73 7.67 33.37
CA VAL A 266 20.40 8.06 33.85
C VAL A 266 19.38 7.17 33.14
N GLN A 267 18.80 6.23 33.90
CA GLN A 267 17.59 5.49 33.55
C GLN A 267 16.39 6.46 33.52
N PRO A 268 15.38 6.24 32.66
CA PRO A 268 14.02 6.63 32.96
C PRO A 268 13.23 5.42 33.49
N ASP A 269 12.59 5.67 34.62
CA ASP A 269 11.69 4.78 35.34
C ASP A 269 10.52 4.29 34.47
N ALA A 270 10.15 3.03 34.69
CA ALA A 270 8.84 2.49 34.40
C ALA A 270 8.00 2.63 35.68
N ASP A 271 6.80 3.20 35.55
CA ASP A 271 5.56 2.89 36.27
C ASP A 271 4.53 4.01 35.98
N ASP A 272 3.23 3.68 36.06
CA ASP A 272 2.02 4.48 35.76
C ASP A 272 1.60 4.46 34.25
N GLU A 273 0.48 3.89 33.79
CA GLU A 273 -0.84 3.63 34.40
C GLU A 273 -1.52 2.42 33.73
N ALA A 274 -1.96 1.47 34.56
CA ALA A 274 -3.08 0.60 34.27
C ALA A 274 -4.36 1.26 34.81
N GLU A 275 -5.45 1.25 34.03
CA GLU A 275 -6.87 1.20 34.42
C GLU A 275 -7.76 1.93 33.40
N ALA A 276 -8.44 1.17 32.53
CA ALA A 276 -9.78 1.48 32.00
C ALA A 276 -10.29 0.33 31.09
N GLU A 277 -10.48 -0.86 31.66
CA GLU A 277 -11.39 -1.87 31.08
C GLU A 277 -12.68 -1.88 31.91
N GLY A 278 -13.80 -1.58 31.26
CA GLY A 278 -15.11 -1.66 31.90
C GLY A 278 -16.26 -1.36 30.94
N ASP A 279 -17.02 -2.41 30.64
CA ASP A 279 -18.46 -2.39 30.31
C ASP A 279 -18.95 -2.30 28.85
N GLY A 280 -18.11 -1.99 27.85
CA GLY A 280 -18.57 -1.92 26.44
C GLY A 280 -18.66 -3.26 25.68
N LEU A 281 -17.98 -4.31 26.17
CA LEU A 281 -17.80 -5.57 25.44
C LEU A 281 -18.89 -6.62 25.75
N SER A 282 -19.70 -6.42 26.79
CA SER A 282 -20.78 -7.36 27.14
C SER A 282 -22.00 -7.19 26.22
N GLU A 283 -22.39 -5.94 25.92
CA GLU A 283 -23.53 -5.63 25.05
C GLU A 283 -23.29 -6.04 23.59
N TYR A 284 -22.06 -5.92 23.10
CA TYR A 284 -21.71 -6.32 21.72
C TYR A 284 -21.73 -7.85 21.54
N ARG A 285 -21.38 -8.61 22.59
CA ARG A 285 -21.50 -10.07 22.59
C ARG A 285 -22.95 -10.53 22.61
N GLN A 286 -23.82 -9.83 23.36
CA GLN A 286 -25.25 -10.13 23.40
C GLN A 286 -25.91 -9.93 22.03
N LEU A 287 -25.58 -8.83 21.33
CA LEU A 287 -26.10 -8.53 19.99
C LEU A 287 -25.64 -9.52 18.91
N LEU A 288 -24.44 -10.09 19.03
CA LEU A 288 -23.94 -11.11 18.10
C LEU A 288 -24.65 -12.46 18.29
N ILE A 289 -24.99 -12.82 19.53
CA ILE A 289 -25.72 -14.05 19.84
C ILE A 289 -27.17 -13.95 19.37
N GLU A 290 -27.85 -12.83 19.60
CA GLU A 290 -29.24 -12.62 19.13
C GLU A 290 -29.34 -12.67 17.60
N ARG A 291 -28.31 -12.17 16.89
CA ARG A 291 -28.29 -12.18 15.43
C ARG A 291 -28.06 -13.57 14.84
N GLN A 292 -27.22 -14.39 15.49
CA GLN A 292 -27.00 -15.79 15.09
C GLN A 292 -28.23 -16.68 15.37
N GLN A 293 -29.01 -16.36 16.42
CA GLN A 293 -30.26 -17.08 16.72
C GLN A 293 -31.40 -16.68 15.78
N ALA A 294 -31.43 -15.43 15.30
CA ALA A 294 -32.40 -14.98 14.30
C ALA A 294 -32.15 -15.61 12.92
N ASP A 295 -30.89 -15.70 12.48
CA ASP A 295 -30.55 -16.31 11.18
C ASP A 295 -30.76 -17.84 11.16
N ALA A 296 -30.68 -18.52 12.32
CA ALA A 296 -30.98 -19.95 12.43
C ALA A 296 -32.49 -20.26 12.42
N GLY A 297 -33.34 -19.33 12.85
CA GLY A 297 -34.80 -19.50 12.85
C GLY A 297 -35.44 -19.38 11.46
N ASP A 298 -34.82 -18.62 10.55
CA ASP A 298 -35.33 -18.42 9.18
C ASP A 298 -34.98 -19.60 8.22
N GLU A 299 -34.10 -20.52 8.62
CA GLU A 299 -33.77 -21.74 7.85
C GLU A 299 -34.67 -22.94 8.20
N GLU A 300 -35.33 -22.98 9.37
CA GLU A 300 -36.27 -24.07 9.74
C GLU A 300 -37.69 -23.90 9.16
N ASP A 301 -38.07 -22.70 8.70
CA ASP A 301 -39.39 -22.42 8.11
C ASP A 301 -39.43 -22.57 6.57
N ARG A 302 -38.39 -23.18 5.97
CA ARG A 302 -38.27 -23.41 4.51
C ARG A 302 -37.96 -24.85 4.07
N GLU A 303 -38.26 -25.84 4.91
CA GLU A 303 -38.45 -27.24 4.50
C GLU A 303 -39.93 -27.67 4.60
#